data_AF-A0A0F3QG13-F1
#
_entry.id   AF-A0A0F3QG13-F1
#
_cell.length_a   1.000
_cell.length_b   1.000
_cell.length_c   1.000
_cell.angle_alpha   90.00
_cell.angle_beta   90.00
_cell.angle_gamma   90.00
#
_symmetry.space_group_name_H-M   'P 1'
#
loop_
_entity.id
_entity.type
_entity.pdbx_description
1 polymer ?
#
loop_
_entity_poly.entity_id
_entity_poly.type
_entity_poly.pdbx_seq_one_letter_code
_entity_poly.pdbx_strand_id
1 'polypeptide(L)'
;MQKYIILSILASCLLMSCNSINNKNLPQGKEVLTLFPLEKYDQNVSTWLNPDDPNYNTPLLNADTQQKYFELFYEHNCGKLSPWDQNFVNIVLHKTSPEDIVSIQEEIISKYSNRGKKAENDIGYAENYRPYSPAWADQITYNMNIAQFANLDYNPNNRGIAIDNLHARALPTNDVHFYSNKIAGQGYPFDNLQETAIWAGTPLYVVGTTMDKSWSLVITPSSFITWVESKGIARTSSKFIDSWRKAAKLKLGAITQTNTNIIDLNGRSLFTAYIGSVFPIVDSKDTSNKKLMIPVVENNQAIIKHVSVPNENLKLCL
;
A
#
# COMPACT_ATOMS: atom_id res chain seq x y z
N MET A 1 -64.03 45.73 12.63
CA MET A 1 -63.59 46.88 13.45
C MET A 1 -62.07 46.79 13.56
N GLN A 2 -61.23 47.26 12.64
CA GLN A 2 -61.08 48.56 11.97
C GLN A 2 -60.82 49.73 12.92
N LYS A 3 -59.54 50.14 13.01
CA LYS A 3 -58.96 51.51 13.00
C LYS A 3 -57.45 51.39 13.33
N TYR A 4 -56.56 51.37 12.35
CA TYR A 4 -55.89 52.51 11.67
C TYR A 4 -55.29 53.56 12.62
N ILE A 5 -53.95 53.65 12.65
CA ILE A 5 -53.19 54.89 12.43
C ILE A 5 -51.96 54.58 11.58
N ILE A 6 -51.85 55.34 10.50
CA ILE A 6 -50.77 55.45 9.52
C ILE A 6 -49.84 56.56 9.99
N LEU A 7 -48.51 56.39 9.91
CA LEU A 7 -47.65 57.48 9.50
C LEU A 7 -46.46 56.98 8.65
N SER A 8 -46.26 57.76 7.60
CA SER A 8 -45.60 57.56 6.33
C SER A 8 -44.09 57.85 6.28
N ILE A 9 -43.43 57.11 5.37
CA ILE A 9 -42.41 57.52 4.38
C ILE A 9 -41.04 57.99 4.90
N LEU A 10 -40.00 57.19 4.57
CA LEU A 10 -38.90 57.66 3.73
C LEU A 10 -38.16 56.47 3.11
N ALA A 11 -38.30 56.35 1.79
CA ALA A 11 -37.41 55.58 0.95
C ALA A 11 -36.03 56.24 0.96
N SER A 12 -34.98 55.46 1.13
CA SER A 12 -33.63 55.84 0.70
C SER A 12 -32.90 54.58 0.28
N CYS A 13 -32.76 54.45 -1.04
CA CYS A 13 -31.73 53.65 -1.66
C CYS A 13 -30.39 54.00 -1.03
N LEU A 14 -29.77 53.02 -0.35
CA LEU A 14 -28.33 52.98 -0.22
C LEU A 14 -27.89 51.62 -0.73
N LEU A 15 -27.51 51.65 -2.01
CA LEU A 15 -26.50 50.76 -2.56
C LEU A 15 -25.30 50.83 -1.62
N MET A 16 -25.18 49.89 -0.67
CA MET A 16 -23.90 49.65 -0.02
C MET A 16 -23.02 49.01 -1.08
N SER A 17 -22.24 49.88 -1.71
CA SER A 17 -20.95 49.63 -2.31
C SER A 17 -20.31 48.38 -1.70
N CYS A 18 -20.04 47.40 -2.57
CA CYS A 18 -18.98 46.44 -2.35
C CYS A 18 -17.69 47.21 -2.06
N ASN A 19 -17.42 47.50 -0.79
CA ASN A 19 -16.07 47.70 -0.35
C ASN A 19 -15.41 46.33 -0.46
N SER A 20 -14.76 46.08 -1.60
CA SER A 20 -13.61 45.19 -1.64
C SER A 20 -12.68 45.66 -0.54
N ILE A 21 -12.75 44.97 0.60
CA ILE A 21 -11.69 45.01 1.59
C ILE A 21 -10.46 44.50 0.83
N ASN A 22 -9.64 45.44 0.40
CA ASN A 22 -8.27 45.18 -0.03
C ASN A 22 -7.57 44.54 1.17
N ASN A 23 -7.66 43.21 1.28
CA ASN A 23 -6.75 42.40 2.09
C ASN A 23 -5.37 42.40 1.42
N LYS A 24 -4.78 43.58 1.27
CA LYS A 24 -3.34 43.74 1.07
C LYS A 24 -2.79 43.94 2.47
N ASN A 25 -1.98 42.98 2.94
CA ASN A 25 -1.32 42.92 4.25
C ASN A 25 -1.91 41.89 5.24
N LEU A 26 -2.32 40.72 4.76
CA LEU A 26 -1.98 39.51 5.51
C LEU A 26 -0.49 39.24 5.25
N PRO A 27 0.34 38.95 6.27
CA PRO A 27 1.68 38.43 6.03
C PRO A 27 1.51 37.19 5.15
N GLN A 28 1.93 37.29 3.88
CA GLN A 28 1.94 36.15 2.98
C GLN A 28 2.87 35.14 3.64
N GLY A 29 2.30 34.07 4.19
CA GLY A 29 3.05 33.04 4.90
C GLY A 29 4.23 32.63 4.02
N LYS A 30 5.43 32.59 4.60
CA LYS A 30 6.66 32.25 3.90
C LYS A 30 6.40 31.00 3.05
N GLU A 31 6.58 31.11 1.73
CA GLU A 31 6.43 29.98 0.82
C GLU A 31 7.44 28.90 1.23
N VAL A 32 6.93 27.75 1.68
CA VAL A 32 7.75 26.65 2.21
C VAL A 32 8.14 25.62 1.14
N LEU A 33 7.62 25.77 -0.08
CA LEU A 33 7.91 24.92 -1.22
C LEU A 33 8.65 25.74 -2.27
N THR A 34 9.87 25.34 -2.61
CA THR A 34 10.66 25.95 -3.67
C THR A 34 10.91 24.95 -4.77
N LEU A 35 10.82 25.37 -6.04
CA LEU A 35 11.13 24.50 -7.17
C LEU A 35 12.64 24.22 -7.22
N PHE A 36 13.00 22.94 -7.20
CA PHE A 36 14.37 22.53 -7.50
C PHE A 36 14.62 22.67 -9.01
N PRO A 37 15.72 23.29 -9.45
CA PRO A 37 15.96 23.58 -10.87
C PRO A 37 16.42 22.32 -11.63
N LEU A 38 15.48 21.39 -11.85
CA LEU A 38 15.70 20.11 -12.54
C LEU A 38 16.29 20.31 -13.94
N GLU A 39 15.98 21.42 -14.61
CA GLU A 39 16.49 21.76 -15.95
C GLU A 39 18.01 21.94 -16.01
N LYS A 40 18.68 22.11 -14.85
CA LYS A 40 20.15 22.19 -14.76
C LYS A 40 20.83 20.82 -14.72
N TYR A 41 20.05 19.73 -14.69
CA TYR A 41 20.54 18.37 -14.55
C TYR A 41 19.94 17.49 -15.64
N ASP A 42 20.78 16.71 -16.32
CA ASP A 42 20.29 15.78 -17.33
C ASP A 42 19.48 14.65 -16.68
N GLN A 43 18.21 14.55 -17.09
CA GLN A 43 17.26 13.56 -16.59
C GLN A 43 17.32 12.25 -17.39
N ASN A 44 18.28 12.10 -18.31
CA ASN A 44 18.50 10.88 -19.06
C ASN A 44 19.56 10.00 -18.37
N VAL A 45 19.17 8.77 -17.99
CA VAL A 45 20.10 7.81 -17.38
C VAL A 45 21.31 7.49 -18.26
N SER A 46 21.16 7.56 -19.59
CA SER A 46 22.25 7.30 -20.55
C SER A 46 23.40 8.29 -20.45
N THR A 47 23.16 9.48 -19.89
CA THR A 47 24.22 10.47 -19.62
C THR A 47 25.15 10.02 -18.50
N TRP A 48 24.63 9.23 -17.56
CA TRP A 48 25.35 8.71 -16.41
C TRP A 48 25.83 7.26 -16.59
N LEU A 49 25.14 6.51 -17.47
CA LEU A 49 25.46 5.15 -17.89
C LEU A 49 25.51 5.11 -19.42
N ASN A 50 26.67 5.43 -20.00
CA ASN A 50 26.85 5.54 -21.44
C ASN A 50 26.65 4.18 -22.15
N PRO A 51 25.62 4.02 -23.00
CA PRO A 51 25.37 2.78 -23.75
C PRO A 51 26.51 2.35 -24.68
N ASP A 52 27.34 3.30 -25.11
CA ASP A 52 28.48 3.05 -26.00
C ASP A 52 29.78 2.73 -25.23
N ASP A 53 29.77 2.75 -23.90
CA ASP A 53 30.94 2.37 -23.10
C ASP A 53 31.28 0.89 -23.35
N PRO A 54 32.55 0.52 -23.61
CA PRO A 54 32.94 -0.88 -23.80
C PRO A 54 32.56 -1.80 -22.64
N ASN A 55 32.39 -1.26 -21.44
CA ASN A 55 32.01 -1.97 -20.23
C ASN A 55 30.51 -1.84 -19.89
N TYR A 56 29.68 -1.26 -20.76
CA TYR A 56 28.25 -1.03 -20.48
C TYR A 56 27.49 -2.30 -20.09
N ASN A 57 27.83 -3.42 -20.76
CA ASN A 57 27.21 -4.73 -20.50
C ASN A 57 27.95 -5.55 -19.43
N THR A 58 28.91 -4.96 -18.71
CA THR A 58 29.63 -5.63 -17.63
C THR A 58 28.72 -5.73 -16.40
N PRO A 59 28.46 -6.95 -15.87
CA PRO A 59 27.65 -7.10 -14.67
C PRO A 59 28.23 -6.36 -13.46
N LEU A 60 27.38 -5.65 -12.70
CA LEU A 60 27.79 -4.96 -11.47
C LEU A 60 28.19 -5.91 -10.34
N LEU A 61 27.68 -7.14 -10.36
CA LEU A 61 27.98 -8.20 -9.41
C LEU A 61 28.40 -9.46 -10.16
N ASN A 62 29.27 -10.28 -9.58
CA ASN A 62 29.60 -11.60 -10.17
C ASN A 62 28.39 -12.56 -10.12
N ALA A 63 28.43 -13.61 -10.94
CA ALA A 63 27.32 -14.55 -11.11
C ALA A 63 26.94 -15.26 -9.79
N ASP A 64 27.90 -15.69 -8.98
CA ASP A 64 27.64 -16.38 -7.71
C ASP A 64 26.90 -15.48 -6.72
N THR A 65 27.23 -14.19 -6.68
CA THR A 65 26.57 -13.21 -5.82
C THR A 65 25.15 -12.92 -6.29
N GLN A 66 24.95 -12.79 -7.62
CA GLN A 66 23.63 -12.65 -8.22
C GLN A 66 22.73 -13.85 -7.89
N GLN A 67 23.25 -15.07 -8.05
CA GLN A 67 22.53 -16.30 -7.75
C GLN A 67 22.15 -16.38 -6.26
N LYS A 68 23.07 -16.05 -5.35
CA LYS A 68 22.80 -16.02 -3.91
C LYS A 68 21.66 -15.05 -3.55
N TYR A 69 21.64 -13.85 -4.14
CA TYR A 69 20.56 -12.90 -3.88
C TYR A 69 19.24 -13.30 -4.52
N PHE A 70 19.28 -13.97 -5.67
CA PHE A 70 18.09 -14.53 -6.30
C PHE A 70 17.47 -15.66 -5.47
N GLU A 71 18.29 -16.55 -4.91
CA GLU A 71 17.85 -17.58 -3.97
C GLU A 71 17.24 -16.95 -2.71
N LEU A 72 17.85 -15.89 -2.16
CA LEU A 72 17.29 -15.17 -1.02
C LEU A 72 15.94 -14.52 -1.35
N PHE A 73 15.83 -13.91 -2.53
CA PHE A 73 14.55 -13.39 -3.03
C PHE A 73 13.49 -14.49 -3.10
N TYR A 74 13.84 -15.66 -3.63
CA TYR A 74 12.94 -16.81 -3.66
C TYR A 74 12.56 -17.28 -2.25
N GLU A 75 13.50 -17.33 -1.31
CA GLU A 75 13.23 -17.78 0.06
C GLU A 75 12.24 -16.87 0.79
N HIS A 76 12.32 -15.56 0.60
CA HIS A 76 11.36 -14.59 1.14
C HIS A 76 9.98 -14.70 0.47
N ASN A 77 9.92 -14.87 -0.85
CA ASN A 77 8.65 -14.87 -1.58
C ASN A 77 7.94 -16.23 -1.62
N CYS A 78 8.66 -17.32 -1.45
CA CYS A 78 8.13 -18.66 -1.67
C CYS A 78 8.74 -19.71 -0.74
N GLY A 79 9.93 -19.51 -0.19
CA GLY A 79 10.65 -20.50 0.61
C GLY A 79 10.38 -20.42 2.12
N LYS A 80 11.43 -20.64 2.91
CA LYS A 80 11.39 -20.74 4.38
C LYS A 80 11.28 -19.39 5.08
N LEU A 81 11.51 -18.28 4.38
CA LEU A 81 11.37 -16.91 4.90
C LEU A 81 10.06 -16.27 4.43
N SER A 82 9.11 -17.09 3.98
CA SER A 82 7.83 -16.65 3.42
C SER A 82 6.71 -16.77 4.44
N PRO A 83 5.66 -15.94 4.36
CA PRO A 83 4.42 -16.11 5.13
C PRO A 83 3.67 -17.44 4.87
N TRP A 84 4.10 -18.23 3.89
CA TRP A 84 3.60 -19.58 3.68
C TRP A 84 4.32 -20.66 4.49
N ASP A 85 5.44 -20.32 5.15
CA ASP A 85 6.19 -21.23 6.00
C ASP A 85 5.77 -21.12 7.46
N GLN A 86 5.54 -22.27 8.10
CA GLN A 86 5.07 -22.34 9.48
C GLN A 86 6.10 -21.82 10.48
N ASN A 87 7.39 -22.11 10.30
CA ASN A 87 8.41 -21.70 11.25
C ASN A 87 8.61 -20.18 11.20
N PHE A 88 8.64 -19.62 10.00
CA PHE A 88 8.67 -18.17 9.79
C PHE A 88 7.51 -17.48 10.49
N VAL A 89 6.28 -17.94 10.25
CA VAL A 89 5.09 -17.36 10.87
C VAL A 89 5.12 -17.53 12.39
N ASN A 90 5.51 -18.69 12.90
CA ASN A 90 5.60 -18.93 14.35
C ASN A 90 6.59 -18.00 15.06
N ILE A 91 7.71 -17.63 14.43
CA ILE A 91 8.65 -16.63 14.98
C ILE A 91 7.94 -15.29 15.20
N VAL A 92 7.02 -14.91 14.31
CA VAL A 92 6.28 -13.65 14.40
C VAL A 92 5.11 -13.75 15.39
N LEU A 93 4.34 -14.85 15.36
CA LEU A 93 3.16 -15.01 16.22
C LEU A 93 3.51 -15.15 17.71
N HIS A 94 4.66 -15.73 18.04
CA HIS A 94 5.08 -16.00 19.42
C HIS A 94 6.07 -14.98 19.98
N LYS A 95 6.16 -13.80 19.36
CA LYS A 95 6.88 -12.69 19.98
C LYS A 95 6.24 -12.35 21.32
N THR A 96 7.05 -11.82 22.24
CA THR A 96 6.61 -11.40 23.57
C THR A 96 6.65 -9.88 23.66
N SER A 97 5.87 -9.32 24.60
CA SER A 97 5.84 -7.88 24.86
C SER A 97 7.24 -7.30 25.04
N PRO A 98 7.56 -6.15 24.41
CA PRO A 98 6.63 -5.27 23.68
C PRO A 98 6.52 -5.57 22.18
N GLU A 99 7.16 -6.61 21.67
CA GLU A 99 7.17 -6.93 20.23
C GLU A 99 6.05 -7.87 19.78
N ASP A 100 5.18 -8.29 20.69
CA ASP A 100 4.01 -9.08 20.35
C ASP A 100 2.97 -8.23 19.59
N ILE A 101 2.05 -8.91 18.90
CA ILE A 101 1.08 -8.25 18.02
C ILE A 101 0.13 -7.34 18.83
N VAL A 102 -0.28 -7.73 20.03
CA VAL A 102 -1.18 -6.90 20.85
C VAL A 102 -0.48 -5.60 21.23
N SER A 103 0.73 -5.68 21.78
CA SER A 103 1.52 -4.51 22.18
C SER A 103 1.77 -3.55 21.01
N ILE A 104 2.15 -4.07 19.84
CA ILE A 104 2.38 -3.27 18.63
C ILE A 104 1.08 -2.56 18.18
N GLN A 105 -0.04 -3.27 18.15
CA GLN A 105 -1.31 -2.67 17.72
C GLN A 105 -1.79 -1.60 18.71
N GLU A 106 -1.65 -1.82 20.02
CA GLU A 106 -1.99 -0.83 21.05
C GLU A 106 -1.10 0.42 20.95
N GLU A 107 0.21 0.25 20.68
CA GLU A 107 1.12 1.36 20.43
C GLU A 107 0.69 2.18 19.20
N ILE A 108 0.36 1.51 18.09
CA ILE A 108 -0.12 2.16 16.86
C ILE A 108 -1.42 2.94 17.11
N ILE A 109 -2.39 2.35 17.82
CA ILE A 109 -3.64 3.03 18.19
C ILE A 109 -3.35 4.28 19.02
N SER A 110 -2.49 4.17 20.04
CA SER A 110 -2.08 5.30 20.88
C SER A 110 -1.40 6.39 20.07
N LYS A 111 -0.50 6.01 19.15
CA LYS A 111 0.24 6.91 18.28
C LYS A 111 -0.66 7.75 17.39
N TYR A 112 -1.72 7.17 16.82
CA TYR A 112 -2.59 7.88 15.86
C TYR A 112 -3.89 8.43 16.48
N SER A 113 -4.22 8.07 17.72
CA SER A 113 -5.34 8.67 18.45
C SER A 113 -5.01 10.10 18.89
N ASN A 114 -6.01 10.97 18.91
CA ASN A 114 -5.92 12.30 19.53
C ASN A 114 -6.20 12.30 21.04
N ARG A 115 -6.51 11.14 21.62
CA ARG A 115 -6.84 11.02 23.05
C ARG A 115 -5.66 11.45 23.92
N GLY A 116 -5.89 12.41 24.81
CA GLY A 116 -4.88 12.90 25.76
C GLY A 116 -3.81 13.81 25.16
N LYS A 117 -3.78 13.99 23.83
CA LYS A 117 -2.83 14.87 23.16
C LYS A 117 -3.29 16.33 23.23
N LYS A 118 -2.32 17.22 23.46
CA LYS A 118 -2.57 18.66 23.62
C LYS A 118 -1.65 19.53 22.77
N ALA A 119 -0.45 19.04 22.42
CA ALA A 119 0.46 19.76 21.55
C ALA A 119 -0.05 19.70 20.10
N GLU A 120 -0.08 20.84 19.41
CA GLU A 120 -0.62 20.97 18.05
C GLU A 120 0.04 19.99 17.07
N ASN A 121 1.34 19.73 17.23
CA ASN A 121 2.11 18.83 16.37
C ASN A 121 1.83 17.34 16.60
N ASP A 122 1.16 16.97 17.70
CA ASP A 122 0.83 15.58 18.00
C ASP A 122 -0.60 15.23 17.54
N ILE A 123 -1.40 16.25 17.21
CA ILE A 123 -2.79 16.11 16.76
C ILE A 123 -2.81 15.57 15.32
N GLY A 124 -3.57 14.50 15.13
CA GLY A 124 -3.93 13.92 13.84
C GLY A 124 -5.12 14.62 13.20
N TYR A 125 -4.99 14.91 11.91
CA TYR A 125 -6.00 15.59 11.10
C TYR A 125 -6.46 14.73 9.94
N ALA A 126 -7.74 14.85 9.59
CA ALA A 126 -8.37 14.21 8.43
C ALA A 126 -8.04 14.94 7.12
N GLU A 127 -8.59 14.46 6.00
CA GLU A 127 -8.39 15.00 4.65
C GLU A 127 -8.83 16.47 4.52
N ASN A 128 -9.78 16.90 5.34
CA ASN A 128 -10.26 18.29 5.41
C ASN A 128 -9.48 19.16 6.41
N TYR A 129 -8.37 18.65 6.94
CA TYR A 129 -7.53 19.25 7.97
C TYR A 129 -8.27 19.64 9.25
N ARG A 130 -9.35 18.92 9.58
CA ARG A 130 -9.96 18.97 10.91
C ARG A 130 -9.38 17.87 11.79
N PRO A 131 -9.16 18.15 13.08
CA PRO A 131 -8.62 17.14 13.99
C PRO A 131 -9.60 15.97 14.12
N TYR A 132 -9.08 14.75 14.11
CA TYR A 132 -9.91 13.58 14.41
C TYR A 132 -10.49 13.67 15.82
N SER A 133 -11.77 13.31 15.95
CA SER A 133 -12.38 13.14 17.26
C SER A 133 -11.86 11.87 17.94
N PRO A 134 -11.88 11.76 19.28
CA PRO A 134 -11.55 10.51 19.96
C PRO A 134 -12.43 9.33 19.49
N ALA A 135 -13.69 9.59 19.14
CA ALA A 135 -14.62 8.57 18.66
C ALA A 135 -14.18 7.90 17.35
N TRP A 136 -13.42 8.59 16.50
CA TRP A 136 -12.87 8.01 15.26
C TRP A 136 -11.91 6.86 15.58
N ALA A 137 -10.93 7.11 16.45
CA ALA A 137 -9.98 6.09 16.87
C ALA A 137 -10.67 4.96 17.68
N ASP A 138 -11.67 5.31 18.50
CA ASP A 138 -12.43 4.33 19.28
C ASP A 138 -13.20 3.35 18.36
N GLN A 139 -13.82 3.85 17.28
CA GLN A 139 -14.54 3.01 16.31
C GLN A 139 -13.59 2.06 15.57
N ILE A 140 -12.43 2.55 15.13
CA ILE A 140 -11.41 1.73 14.49
C ILE A 140 -10.90 0.67 15.47
N THR A 141 -10.56 1.06 16.70
CA THR A 141 -10.06 0.15 17.75
C THR A 141 -11.07 -0.94 18.09
N TYR A 142 -12.35 -0.56 18.21
CA TYR A 142 -13.43 -1.53 18.39
C TYR A 142 -13.46 -2.52 17.22
N ASN A 143 -13.44 -2.03 15.98
CA ASN A 143 -13.46 -2.88 14.78
C ASN A 143 -12.22 -3.80 14.67
N MET A 144 -11.05 -3.37 15.14
CA MET A 144 -9.82 -4.19 15.18
C MET A 144 -9.94 -5.41 16.08
N ASN A 145 -10.77 -5.36 17.14
CA ASN A 145 -10.95 -6.45 18.11
C ASN A 145 -9.62 -7.05 18.58
N ILE A 146 -8.75 -6.23 19.17
CA ILE A 146 -7.35 -6.58 19.52
C ILE A 146 -7.25 -7.85 20.37
N ALA A 147 -8.25 -8.13 21.22
CA ALA A 147 -8.31 -9.33 22.03
C ALA A 147 -8.20 -10.64 21.21
N GLN A 148 -8.54 -10.61 19.92
CA GLN A 148 -8.36 -11.75 19.01
C GLN A 148 -6.90 -12.15 18.81
N PHE A 149 -5.94 -11.27 19.13
CA PHE A 149 -4.50 -11.48 18.93
C PHE A 149 -3.76 -11.95 20.19
N ALA A 150 -4.44 -12.11 21.34
CA ALA A 150 -3.79 -12.43 22.60
C ALA A 150 -3.25 -13.86 22.68
N ASN A 151 -3.86 -14.80 21.95
CA ASN A 151 -3.45 -16.22 21.91
C ASN A 151 -3.54 -16.69 20.46
N LEU A 152 -2.41 -16.64 19.75
CA LEU A 152 -2.33 -16.96 18.33
C LEU A 152 -1.59 -18.27 18.13
N ASP A 153 -2.22 -19.17 17.37
CA ASP A 153 -1.60 -20.39 16.88
C ASP A 153 -1.50 -20.35 15.35
N TYR A 154 -0.46 -20.98 14.81
CA TYR A 154 -0.36 -21.15 13.36
C TYR A 154 -1.49 -22.01 12.81
N ASN A 155 -2.12 -21.56 11.73
CA ASN A 155 -3.12 -22.29 10.98
C ASN A 155 -2.77 -22.28 9.48
N PRO A 156 -2.59 -23.43 8.81
CA PRO A 156 -2.26 -23.46 7.39
C PRO A 156 -3.35 -22.87 6.49
N ASN A 157 -4.60 -22.76 6.95
CA ASN A 157 -5.69 -22.11 6.20
C ASN A 157 -5.58 -20.58 6.23
N ASN A 158 -4.71 -20.02 7.08
CA ASN A 158 -4.49 -18.60 7.17
C ASN A 158 -3.49 -18.05 6.12
N ARG A 159 -2.85 -18.94 5.36
CA ARG A 159 -2.00 -18.56 4.23
C ARG A 159 -2.85 -17.92 3.12
N GLY A 160 -2.30 -16.91 2.49
CA GLY A 160 -2.95 -16.16 1.41
C GLY A 160 -1.96 -15.56 0.43
N ILE A 161 -2.48 -14.89 -0.58
CA ILE A 161 -1.72 -14.16 -1.59
C ILE A 161 -2.47 -12.90 -1.98
N ALA A 162 -1.76 -11.81 -2.23
CA ALA A 162 -2.34 -10.60 -2.81
C ALA A 162 -2.79 -10.89 -4.25
N ILE A 163 -4.06 -10.59 -4.57
CA ILE A 163 -4.63 -10.75 -5.92
C ILE A 163 -4.76 -9.42 -6.67
N ASP A 164 -4.48 -8.31 -5.98
CA ASP A 164 -4.42 -6.94 -6.48
C ASP A 164 -3.32 -6.20 -5.71
N ASN A 165 -2.97 -4.98 -6.13
CA ASN A 165 -2.09 -4.12 -5.37
C ASN A 165 -2.81 -3.62 -4.12
N LEU A 166 -2.18 -3.79 -2.96
CA LEU A 166 -2.76 -3.43 -1.66
C LEU A 166 -2.01 -2.25 -1.06
N HIS A 167 -2.76 -1.40 -0.37
CA HIS A 167 -2.19 -0.41 0.53
C HIS A 167 -2.04 -1.06 1.92
N ALA A 168 -0.79 -1.22 2.35
CA ALA A 168 -0.47 -1.54 3.73
C ALA A 168 -0.72 -0.32 4.60
N ARG A 169 -1.56 -0.48 5.63
CA ARG A 169 -2.00 0.58 6.52
C ARG A 169 -1.61 0.31 7.96
N ALA A 170 -1.30 1.37 8.70
CA ALA A 170 -1.10 1.32 10.15
C ALA A 170 -2.40 0.94 10.88
N LEU A 171 -3.52 1.54 10.47
CA LEU A 171 -4.85 1.28 11.00
C LEU A 171 -5.78 0.78 9.87
N PRO A 172 -6.78 -0.07 10.15
CA PRO A 172 -7.69 -0.59 9.14
C PRO A 172 -8.74 0.44 8.71
N THR A 173 -8.29 1.49 8.02
CA THR A 173 -9.12 2.53 7.44
C THR A 173 -8.53 3.07 6.14
N ASN A 174 -9.42 3.52 5.25
CA ASN A 174 -9.06 4.28 4.06
C ASN A 174 -8.94 5.79 4.33
N ASP A 175 -9.30 6.24 5.54
CA ASP A 175 -9.09 7.62 5.95
C ASP A 175 -7.59 7.95 5.99
N VAL A 176 -7.25 9.20 5.66
CA VAL A 176 -5.87 9.71 5.73
C VAL A 176 -5.58 10.34 7.08
N HIS A 177 -4.33 10.36 7.51
CA HIS A 177 -3.91 11.05 8.72
C HIS A 177 -2.76 12.01 8.42
N PHE A 178 -2.95 13.30 8.68
CA PHE A 178 -1.93 14.34 8.57
C PHE A 178 -1.57 14.91 9.95
N TYR A 179 -0.37 15.47 10.10
CA TYR A 179 0.00 16.21 11.31
C TYR A 179 -0.25 17.71 11.17
N SER A 180 -0.03 18.30 9.99
CA SER A 180 -0.22 19.73 9.80
C SER A 180 -0.24 20.12 8.33
N ASN A 181 -1.18 20.99 7.91
CA ASN A 181 -1.09 21.65 6.60
C ASN A 181 -0.21 22.91 6.60
N LYS A 182 0.33 23.31 7.76
CA LYS A 182 1.16 24.52 7.91
C LYS A 182 2.64 24.20 8.00
N ILE A 183 3.01 22.94 8.27
CA ILE A 183 4.39 22.48 8.36
C ILE A 183 4.75 21.71 7.10
N ALA A 184 5.83 22.11 6.44
CA ALA A 184 6.31 21.43 5.24
C ALA A 184 6.56 19.94 5.54
N GLY A 185 6.04 19.06 4.68
CA GLY A 185 6.20 17.61 4.84
C GLY A 185 5.18 16.93 5.77
N GLN A 186 4.20 17.65 6.33
CA GLN A 186 3.26 17.09 7.33
C GLN A 186 1.78 17.02 6.89
N GLY A 187 1.45 17.62 5.74
CA GLY A 187 0.12 17.59 5.14
C GLY A 187 0.08 16.66 3.93
N TYR A 188 -0.92 16.81 3.06
CA TYR A 188 -0.93 16.10 1.77
C TYR A 188 0.40 16.27 1.02
N PRO A 189 0.98 15.21 0.42
CA PRO A 189 0.47 13.83 0.32
C PRO A 189 0.95 12.86 1.42
N PHE A 190 1.50 13.36 2.53
CA PHE A 190 2.12 12.56 3.60
C PHE A 190 1.10 11.94 4.55
N ASP A 191 0.27 11.02 4.04
CA ASP A 191 -0.64 10.23 4.86
C ASP A 191 0.15 9.31 5.79
N ASN A 192 0.11 9.62 7.10
CA ASN A 192 0.86 8.91 8.12
C ASN A 192 0.34 7.48 8.39
N LEU A 193 -0.85 7.13 7.89
CA LEU A 193 -1.36 5.75 7.98
C LEU A 193 -0.90 4.89 6.80
N GLN A 194 -0.35 5.48 5.74
CA GLN A 194 0.17 4.75 4.59
C GLN A 194 1.58 4.23 4.88
N GLU A 195 1.71 2.92 5.07
CA GLU A 195 3.00 2.30 5.39
C GLU A 195 3.78 1.95 4.12
N THR A 196 3.16 1.18 3.22
CA THR A 196 3.79 0.73 1.96
C THR A 196 2.75 0.20 0.96
N ALA A 197 3.17 -0.07 -0.27
CA ALA A 197 2.40 -0.83 -1.23
C ALA A 197 2.82 -2.31 -1.20
N ILE A 198 1.86 -3.21 -1.37
CA ILE A 198 2.08 -4.65 -1.53
C ILE A 198 1.57 -5.03 -2.92
N TRP A 199 2.45 -5.56 -3.77
CA TRP A 199 2.08 -5.91 -5.13
C TRP A 199 1.26 -7.20 -5.21
N ALA A 200 0.39 -7.29 -6.22
CA ALA A 200 -0.26 -8.55 -6.56
C ALA A 200 0.79 -9.66 -6.74
N GLY A 201 0.49 -10.86 -6.21
CA GLY A 201 1.43 -11.98 -6.18
C GLY A 201 2.27 -12.11 -4.91
N THR A 202 2.30 -11.10 -4.03
CA THR A 202 3.01 -11.22 -2.74
C THR A 202 2.32 -12.24 -1.83
N PRO A 203 3.06 -13.24 -1.28
CA PRO A 203 2.50 -14.18 -0.30
C PRO A 203 2.19 -13.46 1.01
N LEU A 204 1.10 -13.86 1.67
CA LEU A 204 0.66 -13.27 2.94
C LEU A 204 0.25 -14.37 3.92
N TYR A 205 0.27 -14.06 5.20
CA TYR A 205 -0.38 -14.84 6.25
C TYR A 205 -1.33 -13.93 7.01
N VAL A 206 -2.63 -14.26 7.02
CA VAL A 206 -3.61 -13.45 7.75
C VAL A 206 -3.63 -13.87 9.21
N VAL A 207 -3.26 -12.96 10.09
CA VAL A 207 -3.30 -13.15 11.54
C VAL A 207 -4.74 -13.12 12.04
N GLY A 208 -5.50 -12.12 11.59
CA GLY A 208 -6.90 -11.95 11.95
C GLY A 208 -7.58 -10.90 11.08
N THR A 209 -8.83 -10.61 11.38
CA THR A 209 -9.68 -9.73 10.58
C THR A 209 -10.43 -8.78 11.48
N THR A 210 -10.76 -7.59 10.98
CA THR A 210 -11.71 -6.71 11.66
C THR A 210 -13.07 -7.41 11.85
N MET A 211 -13.89 -6.90 12.78
CA MET A 211 -15.20 -7.49 13.07
C MET A 211 -16.13 -7.48 11.86
N ASP A 212 -16.08 -6.40 11.07
CA ASP A 212 -16.82 -6.26 9.82
C ASP A 212 -16.21 -7.02 8.63
N LYS A 213 -15.06 -7.68 8.82
CA LYS A 213 -14.33 -8.47 7.80
C LYS A 213 -13.80 -7.67 6.60
N SER A 214 -13.80 -6.34 6.67
CA SER A 214 -13.32 -5.50 5.57
C SER A 214 -11.78 -5.40 5.52
N TRP A 215 -11.10 -5.61 6.65
CA TRP A 215 -9.64 -5.57 6.75
C TRP A 215 -9.04 -6.83 7.37
N SER A 216 -7.82 -7.15 6.94
CA SER A 216 -7.00 -8.25 7.45
C SER A 216 -5.67 -7.73 7.96
N LEU A 217 -5.29 -8.13 9.17
CA LEU A 217 -3.92 -7.96 9.67
C LEU A 217 -3.07 -9.10 9.10
N VAL A 218 -2.01 -8.77 8.38
CA VAL A 218 -1.19 -9.75 7.63
C VAL A 218 0.29 -9.67 7.99
N ILE A 219 0.96 -10.83 7.91
CA ILE A 219 2.42 -10.94 7.89
C ILE A 219 2.88 -11.03 6.43
N THR A 220 3.92 -10.27 6.10
CA THR A 220 4.54 -10.19 4.77
C THR A 220 5.93 -10.86 4.75
N PRO A 221 6.57 -11.08 3.57
CA PRO A 221 7.91 -11.69 3.44
C PRO A 221 9.05 -11.13 4.29
N SER A 222 8.94 -9.90 4.77
CA SER A 222 9.94 -9.24 5.62
C SER A 222 9.59 -9.25 7.11
N SER A 223 8.62 -10.09 7.51
CA SER A 223 8.03 -10.11 8.86
C SER A 223 7.33 -8.80 9.25
N PHE A 224 7.11 -7.91 8.28
CA PHE A 224 6.34 -6.69 8.48
C PHE A 224 4.85 -7.03 8.63
N ILE A 225 4.23 -6.50 9.69
CA ILE A 225 2.83 -6.75 10.07
C ILE A 225 2.01 -5.49 9.77
N THR A 226 0.93 -5.62 9.03
CA THR A 226 0.16 -4.46 8.56
C THR A 226 -1.30 -4.80 8.24
N TRP A 227 -2.18 -3.81 8.24
CA TRP A 227 -3.56 -3.97 7.77
C TRP A 227 -3.65 -3.77 6.26
N VAL A 228 -4.44 -4.60 5.60
CA VAL A 228 -4.79 -4.46 4.18
C VAL A 228 -6.27 -4.77 3.97
N GLU A 229 -6.87 -4.24 2.90
CA GLU A 229 -8.26 -4.56 2.56
C GLU A 229 -8.41 -6.06 2.23
N SER A 230 -9.33 -6.74 2.91
CA SER A 230 -9.50 -8.20 2.80
C SER A 230 -9.88 -8.68 1.42
N LYS A 231 -10.63 -7.86 0.65
CA LYS A 231 -11.07 -8.20 -0.71
C LYS A 231 -9.91 -8.40 -1.69
N GLY A 232 -8.73 -7.86 -1.38
CA GLY A 232 -7.53 -7.97 -2.20
C GLY A 232 -6.65 -9.17 -1.85
N ILE A 233 -7.11 -10.07 -0.98
CA ILE A 233 -6.41 -11.30 -0.59
C ILE A 233 -7.24 -12.52 -0.97
N ALA A 234 -6.58 -13.56 -1.48
CA ALA A 234 -7.18 -14.89 -1.62
C ALA A 234 -6.46 -15.91 -0.72
N ARG A 235 -7.22 -16.83 -0.11
CA ARG A 235 -6.66 -17.92 0.71
C ARG A 235 -5.96 -18.95 -0.14
N THR A 236 -4.80 -19.44 0.27
CA THR A 236 -4.01 -20.38 -0.52
C THR A 236 -4.05 -21.79 0.07
N SER A 237 -4.43 -22.77 -0.76
CA SER A 237 -4.31 -24.18 -0.42
C SER A 237 -2.86 -24.66 -0.57
N SER A 238 -2.51 -25.78 0.07
CA SER A 238 -1.19 -26.40 -0.13
C SER A 238 -0.95 -26.73 -1.62
N LYS A 239 -1.97 -27.22 -2.35
CA LYS A 239 -1.88 -27.50 -3.79
C LYS A 239 -1.55 -26.25 -4.62
N PHE A 240 -2.17 -25.11 -4.29
CA PHE A 240 -1.85 -23.83 -4.93
C PHE A 240 -0.39 -23.46 -4.68
N ILE A 241 0.03 -23.48 -3.41
CA ILE A 241 1.39 -23.10 -2.98
C ILE A 241 2.44 -23.98 -3.66
N ASP A 242 2.23 -25.30 -3.72
CA ASP A 242 3.16 -26.23 -4.36
C ASP A 242 3.29 -25.98 -5.86
N SER A 243 2.16 -25.71 -6.53
CA SER A 243 2.15 -25.37 -7.96
C SER A 243 2.89 -24.05 -8.23
N TRP A 244 2.64 -23.04 -7.40
CA TRP A 244 3.30 -21.74 -7.48
C TRP A 244 4.82 -21.86 -7.26
N ARG A 245 5.24 -22.52 -6.17
CA ARG A 245 6.65 -22.77 -5.82
C ARG A 245 7.38 -23.52 -6.94
N LYS A 246 6.76 -24.57 -7.47
CA LYS A 246 7.35 -25.36 -8.57
C LYS A 246 7.61 -24.48 -9.80
N ALA A 247 6.65 -23.66 -10.19
CA ALA A 247 6.82 -22.77 -11.33
C ALA A 247 7.84 -21.65 -11.04
N ALA A 248 7.78 -21.04 -9.86
CA ALA A 248 8.71 -20.00 -9.42
C ALA A 248 10.17 -20.49 -9.36
N LYS A 249 10.42 -21.73 -8.95
CA LYS A 249 11.77 -22.33 -9.00
C LYS A 249 12.29 -22.56 -10.42
N LEU A 250 11.38 -22.76 -11.38
CA LEU A 250 11.76 -23.02 -12.76
C LEU A 250 12.06 -21.70 -13.48
N LYS A 251 11.11 -20.78 -13.48
CA LYS A 251 11.20 -19.52 -14.22
C LYS A 251 10.36 -18.43 -13.56
N LEU A 252 10.99 -17.30 -13.25
CA LEU A 252 10.32 -16.08 -12.85
C LEU A 252 10.49 -15.00 -13.92
N GLY A 253 9.48 -14.15 -14.04
CA GLY A 253 9.51 -12.96 -14.88
C GLY A 253 9.27 -11.71 -14.05
N ALA A 254 10.12 -10.71 -14.23
CA ALA A 254 9.96 -9.39 -13.63
C ALA A 254 9.37 -8.41 -14.66
N ILE A 255 8.37 -7.65 -14.24
CA ILE A 255 7.78 -6.58 -15.06
C ILE A 255 8.79 -5.45 -15.22
N THR A 256 9.01 -5.00 -16.46
CA THR A 256 9.99 -3.95 -16.82
C THR A 256 9.34 -2.64 -17.22
N GLN A 257 8.02 -2.63 -17.47
CA GLN A 257 7.26 -1.41 -17.77
C GLN A 257 6.27 -1.12 -16.65
N THR A 258 6.41 0.05 -16.02
CA THR A 258 5.43 0.56 -15.06
C THR A 258 4.07 0.76 -15.72
N ASN A 259 2.99 0.49 -14.99
CA ASN A 259 1.62 0.53 -15.48
C ASN A 259 1.28 -0.53 -16.55
N THR A 260 1.89 -1.72 -16.47
CA THR A 260 1.55 -2.84 -17.36
C THR A 260 0.21 -3.44 -16.95
N ASN A 261 -0.83 -3.30 -17.77
CA ASN A 261 -2.14 -3.89 -17.48
C ASN A 261 -2.12 -5.41 -17.63
N ILE A 262 -2.51 -6.12 -16.57
CA ILE A 262 -2.68 -7.57 -16.58
C ILE A 262 -4.13 -7.88 -16.92
N ILE A 263 -4.36 -8.42 -18.12
CA ILE A 263 -5.69 -8.63 -18.70
C ILE A 263 -5.91 -10.14 -18.89
N ASP A 264 -7.06 -10.65 -18.45
CA ASP A 264 -7.38 -12.06 -18.66
C ASP A 264 -7.84 -12.36 -20.10
N LEU A 265 -8.00 -13.65 -20.43
CA LEU A 265 -8.38 -14.10 -21.77
C LEU A 265 -9.77 -13.60 -22.23
N ASN A 266 -10.61 -13.11 -21.32
CA ASN A 266 -11.91 -12.55 -21.64
C ASN A 266 -11.85 -11.01 -21.83
N GLY A 267 -10.64 -10.42 -21.81
CA GLY A 267 -10.44 -8.98 -21.96
C GLY A 267 -10.69 -8.19 -20.67
N ARG A 268 -10.84 -8.85 -19.52
CA ARG A 268 -11.05 -8.18 -18.23
C ARG A 268 -9.71 -7.81 -17.60
N SER A 269 -9.54 -6.54 -17.26
CA SER A 269 -8.41 -6.09 -16.43
C SER A 269 -8.49 -6.75 -15.05
N LEU A 270 -7.41 -7.40 -14.65
CA LEU A 270 -7.27 -8.00 -13.32
C LEU A 270 -6.67 -6.99 -12.35
N PHE A 271 -5.54 -6.38 -12.73
CA PHE A 271 -4.86 -5.30 -12.01
C PHE A 271 -3.80 -4.67 -12.93
N THR A 272 -3.14 -3.62 -12.44
CA THR A 272 -2.01 -2.97 -13.11
C THR A 272 -0.71 -3.35 -12.40
N ALA A 273 0.25 -3.93 -13.12
CA ALA A 273 1.55 -4.30 -12.60
C ALA A 273 2.57 -3.15 -12.74
N TYR A 274 3.51 -3.11 -11.80
CA TYR A 274 4.58 -2.11 -11.71
C TYR A 274 5.94 -2.78 -11.79
N ILE A 275 6.99 -1.98 -12.06
CA ILE A 275 8.36 -2.47 -11.85
C ILE A 275 8.49 -2.93 -10.40
N GLY A 276 9.00 -4.15 -10.22
CA GLY A 276 9.05 -4.85 -8.92
C GLY A 276 8.00 -5.96 -8.77
N SER A 277 6.98 -6.04 -9.63
CA SER A 277 6.11 -7.21 -9.72
C SER A 277 6.83 -8.39 -10.37
N VAL A 278 6.78 -9.56 -9.74
CA VAL A 278 7.44 -10.79 -10.22
C VAL A 278 6.45 -11.95 -10.18
N PHE A 279 6.35 -12.69 -11.27
CA PHE A 279 5.40 -13.79 -11.41
C PHE A 279 6.08 -15.04 -12.00
N PRO A 280 5.62 -16.26 -11.65
CA PRO A 280 6.06 -17.47 -12.33
C PRO A 280 5.69 -17.45 -13.81
N ILE A 281 6.59 -17.93 -14.66
CA ILE A 281 6.36 -18.11 -16.09
C ILE A 281 6.11 -19.58 -16.37
N VAL A 282 5.12 -19.86 -17.22
CA VAL A 282 4.95 -21.18 -17.82
C VAL A 282 5.34 -21.14 -19.29
N ASP A 283 5.93 -22.24 -19.76
CA ASP A 283 6.35 -22.34 -21.15
C ASP A 283 5.15 -22.24 -22.10
N SER A 284 5.36 -21.53 -23.20
CA SER A 284 4.41 -21.33 -24.28
C SER A 284 5.13 -21.51 -25.61
N LYS A 285 4.39 -21.94 -26.64
CA LYS A 285 4.89 -21.97 -28.03
C LYS A 285 4.95 -20.56 -28.64
N ASP A 286 4.28 -19.60 -28.03
CA ASP A 286 4.32 -18.19 -28.42
C ASP A 286 5.69 -17.60 -28.12
N THR A 287 6.34 -17.06 -29.16
CA THR A 287 7.66 -16.42 -29.05
C THR A 287 7.57 -14.93 -28.78
N SER A 288 6.43 -14.28 -29.02
CA SER A 288 6.20 -12.84 -28.85
C SER A 288 5.72 -12.48 -27.43
N ASN A 289 5.05 -13.42 -26.76
CA ASN A 289 4.53 -13.23 -25.41
C ASN A 289 5.04 -14.28 -24.43
N LYS A 290 5.15 -13.89 -23.15
CA LYS A 290 5.31 -14.83 -22.03
C LYS A 290 3.98 -15.05 -21.33
N LYS A 291 3.78 -16.29 -20.88
CA LYS A 291 2.58 -16.69 -20.15
C LYS A 291 2.88 -16.69 -18.65
N LEU A 292 2.30 -15.74 -17.93
CA LEU A 292 2.46 -15.57 -16.49
C LEU A 292 1.40 -16.36 -15.72
N MET A 293 1.75 -16.85 -14.53
CA MET A 293 0.81 -17.34 -13.53
C MET A 293 0.36 -16.18 -12.64
N ILE A 294 -0.92 -15.84 -12.72
CA ILE A 294 -1.52 -14.73 -11.99
C ILE A 294 -2.51 -15.28 -10.96
N PRO A 295 -2.41 -14.90 -9.68
CA PRO A 295 -3.35 -15.34 -8.67
C PRO A 295 -4.65 -14.54 -8.80
N VAL A 296 -5.78 -15.24 -8.77
CA VAL A 296 -7.11 -14.62 -8.67
C VAL A 296 -7.95 -15.37 -7.64
N VAL A 297 -9.05 -14.77 -7.19
CA VAL A 297 -9.98 -15.41 -6.26
C VAL A 297 -11.13 -16.09 -6.99
N GLU A 298 -11.44 -17.31 -6.58
CA GLU A 298 -12.67 -18.03 -6.92
C GLU A 298 -13.14 -18.79 -5.66
N ASN A 299 -14.40 -18.61 -5.26
CA ASN A 299 -14.96 -19.23 -4.05
C ASN A 299 -14.08 -19.05 -2.79
N ASN A 300 -13.57 -17.83 -2.58
CA ASN A 300 -12.66 -17.46 -1.49
C ASN A 300 -11.31 -18.20 -1.46
N GLN A 301 -10.95 -18.90 -2.53
CA GLN A 301 -9.67 -19.58 -2.68
C GLN A 301 -8.89 -18.97 -3.84
N ALA A 302 -7.56 -18.95 -3.68
CA ALA A 302 -6.65 -18.56 -4.73
C ALA A 302 -6.62 -19.65 -5.80
N ILE A 303 -6.83 -19.25 -7.05
CA ILE A 303 -6.60 -20.07 -8.24
C ILE A 303 -5.59 -19.36 -9.15
N ILE A 304 -4.93 -20.14 -10.01
CA ILE A 304 -3.98 -19.60 -10.99
C ILE A 304 -4.72 -19.39 -12.32
N LYS A 305 -4.77 -18.15 -12.77
CA LYS A 305 -5.05 -17.83 -14.18
C LYS A 305 -3.73 -17.66 -14.92
N HIS A 306 -3.75 -17.97 -16.20
CA HIS A 306 -2.63 -17.67 -17.06
C HIS A 306 -2.91 -16.47 -17.93
N VAL A 307 -1.98 -15.52 -17.98
CA VAL A 307 -2.09 -14.29 -18.77
C VAL A 307 -0.89 -14.16 -19.69
N SER A 308 -1.12 -13.74 -20.93
CA SER A 308 -0.06 -13.42 -21.88
C SER A 308 0.38 -11.97 -21.72
N VAL A 309 1.67 -11.74 -21.57
CA VAL A 309 2.29 -10.40 -21.51
C VAL A 309 3.35 -10.30 -22.60
N PRO A 310 3.41 -9.17 -23.36
CA PRO A 310 4.45 -8.94 -24.36
C PRO A 310 5.86 -9.06 -23.77
N ASN A 311 6.78 -9.66 -24.52
CA ASN A 311 8.17 -9.83 -24.07
C ASN A 311 8.86 -8.50 -23.76
N GLU A 312 8.47 -7.39 -24.39
CA GLU A 312 9.03 -6.06 -24.12
C GLU A 312 8.74 -5.54 -22.70
N ASN A 313 7.68 -6.06 -22.07
CA ASN A 313 7.23 -5.63 -20.74
C ASN A 313 7.69 -6.57 -19.62
N LEU A 314 8.47 -7.60 -19.96
CA LEU A 314 8.88 -8.63 -19.03
C LEU A 314 10.31 -9.09 -19.31
N LYS A 315 11.14 -9.19 -18.26
CA LYS A 315 12.46 -9.82 -18.33
C LYS A 315 12.49 -11.09 -17.49
N LEU A 316 13.15 -12.12 -17.99
CA LEU A 316 13.43 -13.31 -17.20
C LEU A 316 14.32 -12.94 -16.01
N CYS A 317 13.97 -13.46 -14.84
CA CYS A 317 14.89 -13.50 -13.73
C CYS A 317 16.03 -14.51 -14.02
N LEU A 318 17.11 -14.39 -13.26
CA LEU A 318 18.34 -15.18 -13.36
C LEU A 318 18.08 -16.68 -13.58
#